data_AF-A0A7C1ZTA2-F1
#
_entry.id   AF-A0A7C1ZTA2-F1
#
_cell.length_a   1.000
_cell.length_b   1.000
_cell.length_c   1.000
_cell.angle_alpha   90.00
_cell.angle_beta   90.00
_cell.angle_gamma   90.00
#
_symmetry.space_group_name_H-M   'P 1'
#
loop_
_entity.id
_entity.type
_entity.pdbx_description
1 polymer ?
#
loop_
_entity_poly.entity_id
_entity_poly.type
_entity_poly.pdbx_seq_one_letter_code
_entity_poly.pdbx_strand_id
1 'polypeptide(L)'
;GIFAFIWRLSLTTGTGSIFGFLVARQAYNSAIMAPMFIVMSFSFGLAFYILVLFAGMSWTGRPLGDAVVKKLKNLLGVFCAVVLYFVLVQHLTNLYVTERHGVEAFILRDGGIYTTLFWVVQVFLGGLVPMALVFHPTTGKSRQFISLASILVILGGMAQVYVIIIGGQAYPLDLFPGMNVSSSFFDGVINPYTPSLAEIVLGLGGVAITLGIVVVALKFLPILPANLADAMVDPHYQPPAEPEPETAGDEVGAEKAMPAHAHAPGH
;
A
#
# COMPACT_ATOMS: atom_id res chain seq x y z
N GLY A 1 10.11 -11.99 -18.47
CA GLY A 1 9.76 -11.92 -17.03
C GLY A 1 10.97 -11.56 -16.17
N ILE A 2 11.88 -12.51 -15.97
CA ILE A 2 13.01 -12.38 -15.03
C ILE A 2 13.93 -11.18 -15.35
N PHE A 3 14.29 -10.99 -16.62
CA PHE A 3 15.13 -9.84 -17.03
C PHE A 3 14.52 -8.48 -16.62
N ALA A 4 13.23 -8.26 -16.93
CA ALA A 4 12.54 -7.03 -16.56
C ALA A 4 12.46 -6.83 -15.04
N PHE A 5 12.33 -7.91 -14.28
CA PHE A 5 12.33 -7.87 -12.83
C PHE A 5 13.71 -7.48 -12.27
N ILE A 6 14.79 -8.13 -12.72
CA ILE A 6 16.17 -7.78 -12.33
C ILE A 6 16.48 -6.34 -12.72
N TRP A 7 16.11 -5.94 -13.94
CA TRP A 7 16.30 -4.57 -14.41
C TRP A 7 15.62 -3.55 -13.52
N ARG A 8 14.37 -3.80 -13.12
CA ARG A 8 13.63 -2.94 -12.18
C ARG A 8 14.36 -2.81 -10.84
N LEU A 9 14.87 -3.92 -10.29
CA LEU A 9 15.62 -3.91 -9.04
C LEU A 9 16.88 -3.06 -9.18
N SER A 10 17.64 -3.22 -10.27
CA SER A 10 18.83 -2.42 -10.55
C SER A 10 18.53 -0.93 -10.64
N LEU A 11 17.49 -0.52 -11.37
CA LEU A 11 17.13 0.90 -11.51
C LEU A 11 16.76 1.54 -10.16
N THR A 12 15.97 0.82 -9.35
CA THR A 12 15.52 1.35 -8.05
C THR A 12 16.66 1.37 -7.04
N THR A 13 17.56 0.38 -7.11
CA THR A 13 18.82 0.37 -6.35
C THR A 13 19.67 1.57 -6.71
N GLY A 14 19.78 1.92 -8.00
CA GLY A 14 20.48 3.12 -8.45
C GLY A 14 19.97 4.39 -7.78
N THR A 15 18.64 4.60 -7.75
CA THR A 15 18.03 5.73 -7.04
C THR A 15 18.32 5.72 -5.54
N GLY A 16 18.15 4.57 -4.88
CA GLY A 16 18.43 4.45 -3.44
C GLY A 16 19.90 4.66 -3.10
N SER A 17 20.82 4.23 -3.96
CA SER A 17 22.27 4.42 -3.81
C SER A 17 22.69 5.88 -3.90
N ILE A 18 22.00 6.73 -4.68
CA ILE A 18 22.27 8.17 -4.70
C ILE A 18 22.13 8.77 -3.29
N PHE A 19 21.12 8.36 -2.52
CA PHE A 19 20.94 8.77 -1.13
C PHE A 19 21.73 7.90 -0.13
N GLY A 20 22.12 6.68 -0.50
CA GLY A 20 22.90 5.80 0.35
C GLY A 20 24.37 6.18 0.48
N PHE A 21 24.93 6.81 -0.56
CA PHE A 21 26.36 7.14 -0.67
C PHE A 21 26.65 8.65 -0.71
N LEU A 22 25.68 9.51 -0.38
CA LEU A 22 25.90 10.95 -0.35
C LEU A 22 26.60 11.37 0.96
N VAL A 23 27.89 11.05 1.06
CA VAL A 23 28.73 11.21 2.26
C VAL A 23 28.64 12.61 2.89
N ALA A 24 28.43 13.66 2.07
CA ALA A 24 28.33 15.03 2.54
C ALA A 24 27.14 15.31 3.47
N ARG A 25 26.09 14.47 3.48
CA ARG A 25 24.92 14.64 4.37
C ARG A 25 24.79 13.48 5.33
N GLN A 26 24.72 13.79 6.63
CA GLN A 26 24.57 12.79 7.70
C GLN A 26 23.28 11.97 7.56
N ALA A 27 22.21 12.56 7.01
CA ALA A 27 20.97 11.86 6.68
C ALA A 27 21.14 10.79 5.58
N TYR A 28 22.15 10.93 4.72
CA TYR A 28 22.32 10.22 3.45
C TYR A 28 23.64 9.46 3.40
N ASN A 29 23.88 8.61 4.38
CA ASN A 29 25.05 7.75 4.40
C ASN A 29 24.71 6.40 5.03
N SER A 30 23.75 5.69 4.46
CA SER A 30 23.32 4.39 4.95
C SER A 30 23.11 3.41 3.82
N ALA A 31 23.82 2.27 3.88
CA ALA A 31 23.70 1.19 2.93
C ALA A 31 22.26 0.61 2.85
N ILE A 32 21.45 0.84 3.88
CA ILE A 32 20.05 0.40 3.94
C ILE A 32 19.13 1.17 2.98
N MET A 33 19.56 2.34 2.48
CA MET A 33 18.76 3.15 1.57
C MET A 33 18.41 2.40 0.28
N ALA A 34 19.38 1.73 -0.35
CA ALA A 34 19.15 0.96 -1.57
C ALA A 34 18.02 -0.10 -1.43
N PRO A 35 18.09 -1.05 -0.48
CA PRO A 35 17.00 -2.01 -0.28
C PRO A 35 15.70 -1.36 0.21
N MET A 36 15.75 -0.28 1.00
CA MET A 36 14.55 0.43 1.42
C MET A 36 13.79 1.02 0.22
N PHE A 37 14.49 1.65 -0.72
CA PHE A 37 13.88 2.19 -1.95
C PHE A 37 13.24 1.11 -2.82
N ILE A 38 13.83 -0.09 -2.86
CA ILE A 38 13.23 -1.23 -3.56
C ILE A 38 11.88 -1.60 -2.94
N VAL A 39 11.82 -1.79 -1.62
CA VAL A 39 10.57 -2.19 -0.94
C VAL A 39 9.53 -1.07 -1.02
N MET A 40 9.93 0.19 -0.85
CA MET A 40 9.06 1.35 -1.07
C MET A 40 8.44 1.33 -2.48
N SER A 41 9.25 1.10 -3.53
CA SER A 41 8.76 0.97 -4.91
C SER A 41 7.74 -0.15 -5.06
N PHE A 42 7.95 -1.32 -4.43
CA PHE A 42 6.97 -2.41 -4.44
C PHE A 42 5.67 -2.03 -3.74
N SER A 43 5.74 -1.36 -2.59
CA SER A 43 4.58 -0.90 -1.84
C SER A 43 3.73 0.09 -2.65
N PHE A 44 4.35 1.16 -3.16
CA PHE A 44 3.65 2.20 -3.91
C PHE A 44 3.13 1.68 -5.25
N GLY A 45 3.94 0.87 -5.94
CA GLY A 45 3.56 0.25 -7.20
C GLY A 45 2.35 -0.68 -7.03
N LEU A 46 2.32 -1.47 -5.96
CA LEU A 46 1.18 -2.34 -5.65
C LEU A 46 -0.07 -1.54 -5.28
N ALA A 47 0.07 -0.45 -4.52
CA ALA A 47 -1.05 0.43 -4.18
C ALA A 47 -1.70 1.04 -5.43
N PHE A 48 -0.90 1.62 -6.34
CA PHE A 48 -1.39 2.12 -7.62
C PHE A 48 -2.01 1.01 -8.47
N TYR A 49 -1.36 -0.16 -8.52
CA TYR A 49 -1.88 -1.31 -9.26
C TYR A 49 -3.26 -1.74 -8.78
N ILE A 50 -3.47 -1.83 -7.46
CA ILE A 50 -4.78 -2.17 -6.87
C ILE A 50 -5.85 -1.15 -7.29
N LEU A 51 -5.55 0.15 -7.19
CA LEU A 51 -6.49 1.21 -7.56
C LEU A 51 -6.86 1.17 -9.05
N VAL A 52 -5.86 1.03 -9.93
CA VAL A 52 -6.08 0.93 -11.38
C VAL A 52 -6.83 -0.36 -11.74
N LEU A 53 -6.52 -1.48 -11.09
CA LEU A 53 -7.22 -2.75 -11.30
C LEU A 53 -8.70 -2.62 -10.93
N PHE A 54 -9.01 -2.05 -9.76
CA PHE A 54 -10.40 -1.88 -9.33
C PHE A 54 -11.16 -0.93 -10.25
N ALA A 55 -10.56 0.21 -10.62
CA ALA A 55 -11.14 1.15 -11.55
C ALA A 55 -11.40 0.48 -12.92
N GLY A 56 -10.39 -0.16 -13.50
CA GLY A 56 -10.49 -0.80 -14.82
C GLY A 56 -11.52 -1.93 -14.88
N MET A 57 -11.54 -2.81 -13.88
CA MET A 57 -12.50 -3.92 -13.83
C MET A 57 -13.94 -3.42 -13.58
N SER A 58 -14.11 -2.40 -12.72
CA SER A 58 -15.43 -1.82 -12.46
C SER A 58 -16.02 -1.07 -13.66
N TRP A 59 -15.22 -0.26 -14.35
CA TRP A 59 -15.67 0.50 -15.54
C TRP A 59 -16.01 -0.39 -16.72
N THR A 60 -15.37 -1.56 -16.82
CA THR A 60 -15.61 -2.52 -17.90
C THR A 60 -16.62 -3.62 -17.52
N GLY A 61 -17.16 -3.59 -16.30
CA GLY A 61 -18.09 -4.60 -15.80
C GLY A 61 -17.49 -6.01 -15.69
N ARG A 62 -16.16 -6.13 -15.64
CA ARG A 62 -15.49 -7.44 -15.62
C ARG A 62 -15.48 -8.04 -14.21
N PRO A 63 -15.74 -9.34 -14.07
CA PRO A 63 -15.71 -9.99 -12.78
C PRO A 63 -14.28 -10.05 -12.23
N LEU A 64 -14.13 -9.62 -10.98
CA LEU A 64 -12.90 -9.71 -10.19
C LEU A 64 -13.21 -10.56 -8.96
N GLY A 65 -12.55 -11.72 -8.86
CA GLY A 65 -12.70 -12.67 -7.77
C GLY A 65 -12.00 -12.23 -6.49
N ASP A 66 -12.51 -12.70 -5.36
CA ASP A 66 -12.03 -12.30 -4.04
C ASP A 66 -10.69 -12.96 -3.68
N ALA A 67 -10.33 -14.08 -4.32
CA ALA A 67 -9.04 -14.74 -4.12
C ALA A 67 -7.87 -13.86 -4.57
N VAL A 68 -7.99 -13.22 -5.74
CA VAL A 68 -6.98 -12.28 -6.26
C VAL A 68 -6.87 -11.06 -5.36
N VAL A 69 -8.01 -10.48 -4.99
CA VAL A 69 -8.08 -9.32 -4.09
C VAL A 69 -7.42 -9.63 -2.74
N LYS A 70 -7.69 -10.82 -2.18
CA LYS A 70 -7.10 -11.28 -0.91
C LYS A 70 -5.58 -11.41 -1.00
N LYS A 71 -5.04 -11.93 -2.11
CA LYS A 71 -3.58 -12.02 -2.33
C LYS A 71 -2.97 -10.61 -2.41
N LEU A 72 -3.56 -9.71 -3.20
CA LEU A 72 -3.05 -8.34 -3.38
C LEU A 72 -3.08 -7.52 -2.09
N LYS A 73 -4.19 -7.53 -1.34
CA LYS A 73 -4.30 -6.78 -0.08
C LYS A 73 -3.31 -7.29 0.98
N ASN A 74 -3.12 -8.60 1.06
CA ASN A 74 -2.21 -9.19 2.04
C ASN A 74 -0.76 -8.84 1.68
N LEU A 75 -0.42 -8.88 0.40
CA LEU A 75 0.90 -8.46 -0.07
C LEU A 75 1.15 -6.96 0.18
N LEU A 76 0.13 -6.11 0.03
CA LEU A 76 0.20 -4.69 0.38
C LEU A 76 0.55 -4.50 1.86
N GLY A 77 -0.18 -5.19 2.75
CA GLY A 77 0.10 -5.15 4.19
C GLY A 77 1.49 -5.66 4.55
N VAL A 78 1.97 -6.73 3.90
CA VAL A 78 3.34 -7.23 4.07
C VAL A 78 4.36 -6.19 3.63
N PHE A 79 4.18 -5.54 2.48
CA PHE A 79 5.10 -4.49 2.05
C PHE A 79 5.10 -3.29 2.99
N CYS A 80 3.94 -2.88 3.53
CA CYS A 80 3.89 -1.85 4.59
C CYS A 80 4.73 -2.24 5.80
N ALA A 81 4.60 -3.48 6.29
CA ALA A 81 5.38 -3.99 7.42
C ALA A 81 6.88 -4.01 7.12
N VAL A 82 7.28 -4.45 5.92
CA VAL A 82 8.70 -4.49 5.51
C VAL A 82 9.27 -3.08 5.37
N VAL A 83 8.52 -2.11 4.84
CA VAL A 83 8.94 -0.70 4.79
C VAL A 83 9.15 -0.15 6.20
N LEU A 84 8.20 -0.36 7.11
CA LEU A 84 8.32 0.07 8.51
C LEU A 84 9.51 -0.59 9.22
N TYR A 85 9.77 -1.86 8.93
CA TYR A 85 10.93 -2.58 9.45
C TYR A 85 12.24 -1.93 8.98
N PHE A 86 12.39 -1.64 7.68
CA PHE A 86 13.61 -0.99 7.17
C PHE A 86 13.79 0.42 7.74
N VAL A 87 12.70 1.18 7.88
CA VAL A 87 12.71 2.49 8.55
C VAL A 87 13.17 2.36 10.00
N LEU A 88 12.63 1.39 10.75
CA LEU A 88 13.04 1.14 12.12
C LEU A 88 14.53 0.80 12.22
N VAL A 89 15.01 -0.14 11.39
CA VAL A 89 16.42 -0.53 11.37
C VAL A 89 17.32 0.64 11.00
N GLN A 90 16.91 1.49 10.05
CA GLN A 90 17.65 2.69 9.68
C GLN A 90 17.83 3.62 10.87
N HIS A 91 16.73 4.02 11.53
CA HIS A 91 16.77 4.96 12.65
C HIS A 91 17.49 4.38 13.87
N LEU A 92 17.27 3.10 14.18
CA LEU A 92 18.02 2.43 15.26
C LEU A 92 19.52 2.42 14.98
N THR A 93 19.93 2.07 13.76
CA THR A 93 21.35 2.03 13.37
C THR A 93 21.97 3.44 13.45
N ASN A 94 21.23 4.47 13.03
CA ASN A 94 21.70 5.84 13.13
C ASN A 94 21.83 6.31 14.59
N LEU A 95 20.95 5.88 15.49
CA LEU A 95 21.05 6.18 16.93
C LEU A 95 22.27 5.54 17.61
N TYR A 96 22.90 4.51 17.02
CA TYR A 96 24.18 3.98 17.52
C TYR A 96 25.37 4.87 17.16
N VAL A 97 25.24 5.72 16.13
CA VAL A 97 26.32 6.59 15.65
C VAL A 97 26.13 7.99 16.23
N THR A 98 27.00 8.40 17.15
CA THR A 98 26.91 9.70 17.85
C THR A 98 26.85 10.90 16.90
N GLU A 99 27.59 10.86 15.79
CA GLU A 99 27.57 11.89 14.74
C GLU A 99 26.19 12.07 14.09
N ARG A 100 25.29 11.09 14.20
CA ARG A 100 23.94 11.13 13.60
C ARG A 100 22.84 11.50 14.59
N HIS A 101 23.16 11.67 15.87
CA HIS A 101 22.16 11.98 16.90
C HIS A 101 21.42 13.29 16.62
N GLY A 102 22.10 14.29 16.06
CA GLY A 102 21.48 15.57 15.72
C GLY A 102 20.41 15.44 14.63
N VAL A 103 20.73 14.75 13.52
CA VAL A 103 19.76 14.53 12.44
C VAL A 103 18.61 13.59 12.87
N GLU A 104 18.90 12.61 13.72
CA GLU A 104 17.86 11.74 14.29
C GLU A 104 16.92 12.51 15.23
N ALA A 105 17.46 13.36 16.12
CA ALA A 105 16.65 14.22 16.97
C ALA A 105 15.78 15.18 16.14
N PHE A 106 16.32 15.73 15.06
CA PHE A 106 15.58 16.56 14.13
C PHE A 106 14.42 15.80 13.48
N ILE A 107 14.64 14.61 12.92
CA ILE A 107 13.55 13.86 12.27
C ILE A 107 12.54 13.36 13.31
N LEU A 108 13.00 12.80 14.43
CA LEU A 108 12.15 12.06 15.36
C LEU A 108 11.47 12.92 16.44
N ARG A 109 12.00 14.11 16.76
CA ARG A 109 11.52 14.93 17.90
C ARG A 109 11.37 16.42 17.59
N ASP A 110 12.41 17.06 17.07
CA ASP A 110 12.57 18.52 17.12
C ASP A 110 12.33 19.24 15.77
N GLY A 111 12.09 18.50 14.68
CA GLY A 111 12.00 19.03 13.31
C GLY A 111 10.62 19.55 12.90
N GLY A 112 9.66 19.61 13.83
CA GLY A 112 8.33 20.20 13.59
C GLY A 112 7.53 19.47 12.50
N ILE A 113 7.43 20.07 11.30
CA ILE A 113 6.68 19.47 10.19
C ILE A 113 7.29 18.14 9.74
N TYR A 114 8.61 18.00 9.75
CA TYR A 114 9.29 16.75 9.35
C TYR A 114 8.97 15.62 10.32
N THR A 115 8.98 15.91 11.62
CA THR A 115 8.59 14.96 12.68
C THR A 115 7.12 14.57 12.59
N THR A 116 6.24 15.53 12.29
CA THR A 116 4.81 15.27 12.09
C THR A 116 4.58 14.39 10.85
N LEU A 117 5.23 14.69 9.73
CA LEU A 117 5.15 13.89 8.51
C LEU A 117 5.67 12.48 8.74
N PHE A 118 6.76 12.33 9.49
CA PHE A 118 7.32 11.02 9.83
C PHE A 118 6.36 10.19 10.69
N TRP A 119 5.97 10.69 11.87
CA TRP A 119 5.17 9.89 12.81
C TRP A 119 3.70 9.75 12.38
N VAL A 120 3.07 10.85 12.00
CA VAL A 120 1.62 10.88 11.75
C VAL A 120 1.31 10.37 10.34
N VAL A 121 1.99 10.91 9.32
CA VAL A 121 1.61 10.63 7.93
C VAL A 121 2.26 9.34 7.43
N GLN A 122 3.57 9.20 7.58
CA GLN A 122 4.30 8.02 7.12
C GLN A 122 4.04 6.80 8.02
N VAL A 123 4.40 6.87 9.31
CA VAL A 123 4.36 5.70 10.19
C VAL A 123 2.92 5.30 10.50
N PHE A 124 2.12 6.24 11.03
CA PHE A 124 0.76 5.93 11.45
C PHE A 124 -0.19 5.78 10.26
N LEU A 125 -0.46 6.84 9.49
CA LEU A 125 -1.43 6.83 8.40
C LEU A 125 -0.98 5.98 7.20
N GLY A 126 0.31 5.96 6.87
CA GLY A 126 0.85 5.28 5.70
C GLY A 126 1.31 3.84 5.93
N GLY A 127 1.62 3.49 7.18
CA GLY A 127 2.15 2.18 7.54
C GLY A 127 1.18 1.37 8.39
N LEU A 128 0.82 1.87 9.57
CA LEU A 128 0.02 1.12 10.55
C LEU A 128 -1.46 1.03 10.17
N VAL A 129 -2.08 2.15 9.78
CA VAL A 129 -3.51 2.17 9.41
C VAL A 129 -3.81 1.28 8.20
N PRO A 130 -3.06 1.33 7.09
CA PRO A 130 -3.34 0.48 5.93
C PRO A 130 -3.20 -1.00 6.28
N MET A 131 -2.18 -1.34 7.09
CA MET A 131 -1.96 -2.69 7.59
C MET A 131 -3.14 -3.19 8.45
N ALA A 132 -3.64 -2.35 9.36
CA ALA A 132 -4.82 -2.66 10.14
C ALA A 132 -6.06 -2.87 9.24
N LEU A 133 -6.28 -1.99 8.26
CA LEU A 133 -7.41 -2.09 7.33
C LEU A 133 -7.38 -3.37 6.49
N VAL A 134 -6.22 -3.77 5.97
CA VAL A 134 -6.12 -4.95 5.08
C VAL A 134 -6.15 -6.27 5.85
N PHE A 135 -5.66 -6.32 7.09
CA PHE A 135 -5.63 -7.54 7.88
C PHE A 135 -6.86 -7.74 8.76
N HIS A 136 -7.64 -6.69 9.03
CA HIS A 136 -8.84 -6.81 9.83
C HIS A 136 -9.95 -7.63 9.11
N PRO A 137 -10.66 -8.54 9.81
CA PRO A 137 -11.57 -9.51 9.18
C PRO A 137 -12.75 -8.91 8.42
N THR A 138 -13.21 -7.71 8.80
CA THR A 138 -14.36 -7.05 8.18
C THR A 138 -13.93 -6.08 7.07
N THR A 139 -13.06 -5.12 7.38
CA THR A 139 -12.57 -4.10 6.43
C THR A 139 -11.74 -4.74 5.32
N GLY A 140 -10.96 -5.78 5.61
CA GLY A 140 -10.14 -6.47 4.63
C GLY A 140 -10.93 -7.24 3.57
N LYS A 141 -12.26 -7.41 3.72
CA LYS A 141 -13.12 -8.00 2.68
C LYS A 141 -13.74 -6.95 1.76
N SER A 142 -13.76 -5.68 2.18
CA SER A 142 -14.40 -4.61 1.41
C SER A 142 -13.41 -3.94 0.47
N ARG A 143 -13.78 -3.87 -0.81
CA ARG A 143 -12.98 -3.22 -1.86
C ARG A 143 -12.75 -1.73 -1.58
N GLN A 144 -13.71 -1.06 -0.94
CA GLN A 144 -13.59 0.36 -0.58
C GLN A 144 -12.49 0.60 0.46
N PHE A 145 -12.41 -0.25 1.49
CA PHE A 145 -11.37 -0.13 2.51
C PHE A 145 -9.99 -0.53 1.99
N ILE A 146 -9.92 -1.48 1.06
CA ILE A 146 -8.67 -1.84 0.36
C ILE A 146 -8.20 -0.65 -0.51
N SER A 147 -9.10 0.02 -1.23
CA SER A 147 -8.75 1.24 -1.97
C SER A 147 -8.28 2.36 -1.05
N LEU A 148 -8.96 2.56 0.09
CA LEU A 148 -8.54 3.53 1.10
C LEU A 148 -7.14 3.21 1.63
N ALA A 149 -6.86 1.94 1.95
CA ALA A 149 -5.53 1.49 2.35
C ALA A 149 -4.48 1.80 1.28
N SER A 150 -4.74 1.53 0.01
CA SER A 150 -3.84 1.88 -1.10
C SER A 150 -3.58 3.39 -1.20
N ILE A 151 -4.61 4.24 -1.07
CA ILE A 151 -4.46 5.69 -1.09
C ILE A 151 -3.58 6.16 0.08
N LEU A 152 -3.84 5.63 1.28
CA LEU A 152 -3.06 5.96 2.47
C LEU A 152 -1.59 5.53 2.34
N VAL A 153 -1.31 4.37 1.74
CA VAL A 153 0.06 3.92 1.43
C VAL A 153 0.76 4.89 0.47
N ILE A 154 0.05 5.38 -0.55
CA ILE A 154 0.62 6.38 -1.50
C ILE A 154 0.93 7.69 -0.76
N LEU A 155 -0.01 8.20 0.05
CA LEU A 155 0.19 9.45 0.82
C LEU A 155 1.32 9.33 1.84
N GLY A 156 1.38 8.21 2.57
CA GLY A 156 2.46 7.91 3.49
C GLY A 156 3.81 7.75 2.80
N GLY A 157 3.80 7.13 1.62
CA GLY A 157 4.98 7.01 0.77
C GLY A 157 5.52 8.36 0.30
N MET A 158 4.62 9.27 -0.11
CA MET A 158 5.00 10.64 -0.47
C MET A 158 5.58 11.40 0.73
N ALA A 159 4.99 11.23 1.92
CA ALA A 159 5.54 11.80 3.15
C ALA A 159 6.93 11.22 3.48
N GLN A 160 7.12 9.91 3.30
CA GLN A 160 8.42 9.27 3.49
C GLN A 160 9.47 9.81 2.53
N VAL A 161 9.15 9.93 1.24
CA VAL A 161 10.07 10.52 0.24
C VAL A 161 10.35 11.98 0.57
N TYR A 162 9.36 12.73 1.04
CA TYR A 162 9.55 14.13 1.48
C TYR A 162 10.48 14.22 2.69
N VAL A 163 10.29 13.38 3.72
CA VAL A 163 11.15 13.35 4.91
C VAL A 163 12.56 12.93 4.53
N ILE A 164 12.71 11.93 3.65
CA ILE A 164 14.01 11.52 3.11
C ILE A 164 14.64 12.73 2.42
N ILE A 165 14.07 13.24 1.32
CA ILE A 165 14.72 14.22 0.45
C ILE A 165 14.77 15.62 1.05
N ILE A 166 13.63 16.15 1.48
CA ILE A 166 13.54 17.53 1.98
C ILE A 166 14.01 17.59 3.43
N GLY A 167 13.61 16.64 4.27
CA GLY A 167 14.05 16.58 5.67
C GLY A 167 15.56 16.40 5.79
N GLY A 168 16.14 15.47 5.03
CA GLY A 168 17.60 15.27 5.01
C GLY A 168 18.37 16.44 4.37
N GLN A 169 17.73 17.25 3.53
CA GLN A 169 18.33 18.47 2.97
C GLN A 169 18.22 19.69 3.89
N ALA A 170 17.13 19.78 4.65
CA ALA A 170 16.84 20.88 5.57
C ALA A 170 17.78 20.86 6.78
N TYR A 171 18.23 19.68 7.21
CA TYR A 171 19.22 19.57 8.28
C TYR A 171 20.59 20.16 7.81
N PRO A 172 21.25 20.99 8.64
CA PRO A 172 22.47 21.69 8.25
C PRO A 172 23.62 20.75 7.87
N LEU A 173 24.46 21.20 6.94
CA LEU A 173 25.71 20.53 6.63
C LEU A 173 26.75 20.84 7.71
N ASP A 174 27.43 19.81 8.20
CA ASP A 174 28.62 20.00 9.02
C ASP A 174 29.83 20.22 8.10
N LEU A 175 30.06 21.48 7.74
CA LEU A 175 31.12 21.89 6.81
C LEU A 175 32.52 21.76 7.42
N PHE A 176 32.62 21.93 8.75
CA PHE A 176 33.87 21.90 9.48
C PHE A 176 33.68 21.18 10.82
N PRO A 177 33.88 19.85 10.85
CA PRO A 177 33.67 19.05 12.05
C PRO A 177 34.44 19.61 13.25
N GLY A 178 33.74 19.91 14.33
CA GLY A 178 34.32 20.43 15.58
C GLY A 178 34.55 21.96 15.62
N MET A 179 34.13 22.71 14.60
CA MET A 179 34.19 24.18 14.60
C MET A 179 32.79 24.79 14.47
N ASN A 180 32.47 25.78 15.32
CA ASN A 180 31.26 26.59 15.14
C ASN A 180 31.49 27.58 14.00
N VAL A 181 30.89 27.32 12.85
CA VAL A 181 30.98 28.18 11.67
C VAL A 181 29.72 29.03 11.62
N SER A 182 29.85 30.32 11.93
CA SER A 182 28.81 31.31 11.71
C SER A 182 29.17 32.13 10.46
N SER A 183 28.34 32.08 9.42
CA SER A 183 28.47 32.96 8.25
C SER A 183 27.24 33.86 8.10
N SER A 184 27.40 34.95 7.35
CA SER A 184 26.30 35.83 6.94
C SER A 184 25.38 35.22 5.86
N PHE A 185 25.64 33.99 5.43
CA PHE A 185 24.96 33.29 4.32
C PHE A 185 24.14 32.07 4.78
N PHE A 186 23.67 32.05 6.03
CA PHE A 186 22.83 30.98 6.59
C PHE A 186 23.53 29.62 6.75
N ASP A 187 24.86 29.59 6.85
CA ASP A 187 25.59 28.36 7.16
C ASP A 187 25.23 27.87 8.59
N GLY A 188 24.89 26.58 8.71
CA GLY A 188 24.56 25.97 10.00
C GLY A 188 23.10 26.09 10.46
N VAL A 189 22.21 26.69 9.68
CA VAL A 189 20.78 26.90 10.04
C VAL A 189 19.85 25.95 9.28
N ILE A 190 18.76 25.52 9.91
CA ILE A 190 17.70 24.73 9.25
C ILE A 190 17.06 25.58 8.16
N ASN A 191 17.16 25.16 6.90
CA ASN A 191 16.54 25.86 5.78
C ASN A 191 15.11 25.33 5.54
N PRO A 192 14.07 26.13 5.84
CA PRO A 192 12.70 25.71 5.62
C PRO A 192 12.39 25.64 4.12
N TYR A 193 11.77 24.54 3.68
CA TYR A 193 11.26 24.39 2.32
C TYR A 193 9.76 24.60 2.31
N THR A 194 9.29 25.49 1.44
CA THR A 194 7.86 25.66 1.15
C THR A 194 7.66 25.48 -0.35
N PRO A 195 6.88 24.47 -0.79
CA PRO A 195 6.67 24.22 -2.19
C PRO A 195 5.90 25.37 -2.84
N SER A 196 6.39 25.83 -3.98
CA SER A 196 5.70 26.81 -4.83
C SER A 196 4.49 26.18 -5.51
N LEU A 197 3.56 27.04 -5.95
CA LEU A 197 2.40 26.60 -6.73
C LEU A 197 2.82 25.84 -8.01
N ALA A 198 3.90 26.27 -8.67
CA ALA A 198 4.42 25.61 -9.86
C ALA A 198 4.89 24.18 -9.56
N GLU A 199 5.60 23.95 -8.46
CA GLU A 199 6.05 22.61 -8.05
C GLU A 199 4.87 21.69 -7.74
N ILE A 200 3.82 22.21 -7.09
CA ILE A 200 2.59 21.45 -6.81
C ILE A 200 1.89 21.06 -8.12
N VAL A 201 1.73 22.02 -9.03
CA VAL A 201 1.09 21.77 -10.34
C VAL A 201 1.89 20.77 -11.17
N LEU A 202 3.22 20.86 -11.17
CA LEU A 202 4.09 19.91 -11.86
C LEU A 202 3.98 18.50 -11.27
N GLY A 203 3.98 18.37 -9.94
CA GLY A 203 3.83 17.08 -9.26
C GLY A 203 2.49 16.42 -9.57
N LEU A 204 1.39 17.16 -9.38
CA LEU A 204 0.04 16.64 -9.66
C LEU A 204 -0.19 16.39 -11.16
N GLY A 205 0.34 17.26 -12.02
CA GLY A 205 0.26 17.14 -13.47
C GLY A 205 0.95 15.88 -13.99
N GLY A 206 2.14 15.54 -13.47
CA GLY A 206 2.84 14.31 -13.82
C GLY A 206 2.04 13.05 -13.47
N VAL A 207 1.41 13.03 -12.29
CA VAL A 207 0.53 11.92 -11.88
C VAL A 207 -0.69 11.84 -12.80
N ALA A 208 -1.33 12.97 -13.09
CA ALA A 208 -2.52 13.03 -13.94
C ALA A 208 -2.23 12.55 -15.37
N ILE A 209 -1.13 13.00 -15.98
CA ILE A 209 -0.69 12.56 -17.31
C ILE A 209 -0.40 11.07 -17.31
N THR A 210 0.32 10.56 -16.30
CA THR A 210 0.62 9.13 -16.17
C THR A 210 -0.65 8.29 -16.11
N LEU A 211 -1.61 8.67 -15.27
CA LEU A 211 -2.91 7.98 -15.18
C LEU A 211 -3.69 8.10 -16.49
N GLY A 212 -3.64 9.25 -17.17
CA GLY A 212 -4.23 9.44 -18.49
C GLY A 212 -3.68 8.47 -19.54
N ILE A 213 -2.35 8.31 -19.59
CA ILE A 213 -1.68 7.34 -20.48
C ILE A 213 -2.13 5.92 -20.14
N VAL A 214 -2.22 5.56 -18.86
CA VAL A 214 -2.71 4.25 -18.43
C VAL A 214 -4.14 4.01 -18.90
N VAL A 215 -5.04 4.98 -18.76
CA VAL A 215 -6.43 4.87 -19.23
C VAL A 215 -6.50 4.68 -20.74
N VAL A 216 -5.72 5.45 -21.51
CA VAL A 216 -5.62 5.30 -22.97
C VAL A 216 -5.11 3.91 -23.34
N ALA A 217 -4.03 3.45 -22.69
CA ALA A 217 -3.48 2.12 -22.94
C ALA A 217 -4.50 1.01 -22.62
N LEU A 218 -5.22 1.10 -21.51
CA LEU A 218 -6.27 0.13 -21.14
C LEU A 218 -7.45 0.12 -22.11
N LYS A 219 -7.76 1.27 -22.74
CA LYS A 219 -8.83 1.39 -23.73
C LYS A 219 -8.48 0.75 -25.07
N PHE A 220 -7.22 0.88 -25.51
CA PHE A 220 -6.81 0.46 -26.86
C PHE A 220 -6.01 -0.85 -26.91
N LEU A 221 -5.43 -1.30 -25.79
CA LEU A 221 -4.64 -2.52 -25.73
C LEU A 221 -5.29 -3.57 -24.81
N PRO A 222 -5.23 -4.87 -25.16
CA PRO A 222 -5.78 -5.96 -24.35
C PRO A 222 -4.84 -6.30 -23.16
N ILE A 223 -4.60 -5.32 -22.29
CA ILE A 223 -3.69 -5.45 -21.13
C ILE A 223 -4.38 -6.16 -19.97
N LEU A 224 -5.64 -5.81 -19.69
CA LEU A 224 -6.40 -6.44 -18.61
C LEU A 224 -7.03 -7.75 -19.10
N PRO A 225 -6.96 -8.82 -18.28
CA PRO A 225 -7.65 -10.08 -18.58
C PRO A 225 -9.17 -9.86 -18.67
N ALA A 226 -9.83 -10.65 -19.50
CA ALA A 226 -11.28 -10.55 -19.71
C ALA A 226 -12.09 -11.00 -18.47
N ASN A 227 -11.54 -11.92 -17.68
CA ASN A 227 -12.21 -12.50 -16.53
C ASN A 227 -11.16 -12.87 -15.45
N LEU A 228 -11.39 -12.45 -14.21
CA LEU A 228 -10.60 -12.79 -13.03
C LEU A 228 -11.46 -13.40 -11.91
N ALA A 229 -12.59 -14.03 -12.26
CA ALA A 229 -13.44 -14.74 -11.32
C ALA A 229 -12.68 -15.89 -10.65
N ASP A 230 -13.05 -16.20 -9.41
CA ASP A 230 -12.35 -17.20 -8.60
C ASP A 230 -12.32 -18.58 -9.29
N ALA A 231 -13.40 -18.95 -10.00
CA ALA A 231 -13.48 -20.19 -10.78
C ALA A 231 -12.39 -20.34 -11.86
N MET A 232 -11.83 -19.23 -12.36
CA MET A 232 -10.78 -19.26 -13.40
C MET A 232 -9.37 -19.11 -12.84
N VAL A 233 -9.22 -18.61 -11.62
CA VAL A 233 -7.92 -18.15 -11.08
C VAL A 233 -7.50 -18.90 -9.82
N ASP A 234 -8.43 -19.50 -9.09
CA ASP A 234 -8.14 -20.27 -7.88
C ASP A 234 -8.10 -21.79 -8.17
N PRO A 235 -6.92 -22.44 -8.07
CA PRO A 235 -6.79 -23.89 -8.23
C PRO A 235 -7.60 -24.72 -7.22
N HIS A 236 -8.07 -24.10 -6.13
CA HIS A 236 -8.86 -24.72 -5.08
C HIS A 236 -10.31 -24.22 -5.04
N TYR A 237 -10.80 -23.60 -6.12
CA TYR A 237 -12.18 -23.14 -6.19
C TYR A 237 -13.18 -24.29 -6.01
N GLN A 238 -14.10 -24.13 -5.06
CA GLN A 238 -15.29 -24.96 -4.94
C GLN A 238 -16.53 -24.11 -5.20
N PRO A 239 -17.46 -24.53 -6.08
CA PRO A 239 -18.73 -23.86 -6.26
C PRO A 239 -19.49 -23.77 -4.94
N PRO A 240 -20.28 -22.71 -4.69
CA PRO A 240 -21.22 -22.68 -3.58
C PRO A 240 -22.09 -23.94 -3.63
N ALA A 241 -22.29 -24.62 -2.50
CA ALA A 241 -23.18 -25.76 -2.43
C ALA A 241 -24.57 -25.32 -2.93
N GLU A 242 -25.12 -26.05 -3.90
CA GLU A 242 -26.49 -25.80 -4.36
C GLU A 242 -27.43 -25.87 -3.17
N PRO A 243 -28.36 -24.90 -2.99
CA PRO A 243 -29.37 -25.02 -1.96
C PRO A 243 -30.15 -26.31 -2.22
N GLU A 244 -30.23 -27.17 -1.21
CA GLU A 244 -31.00 -28.41 -1.29
C GLU A 244 -32.41 -28.09 -1.80
N PRO A 245 -32.92 -28.82 -2.81
CA PRO A 245 -34.28 -28.61 -3.27
C PRO A 245 -35.21 -28.80 -2.07
N GLU A 246 -36.01 -27.78 -1.76
CA GLU A 246 -37.13 -27.89 -0.82
C GLU A 246 -37.92 -29.13 -1.20
N THR A 247 -37.84 -30.16 -0.35
CA THR A 247 -38.60 -31.38 -0.50
C THR A 247 -40.06 -30.98 -0.33
N ALA A 248 -40.76 -30.85 -1.46
CA ALA A 248 -42.22 -30.82 -1.48
C ALA A 248 -42.69 -32.06 -0.73
N GLY A 249 -43.28 -31.85 0.45
CA GLY A 249 -43.75 -32.93 1.31
C GLY A 249 -44.71 -33.86 0.56
N ASP A 250 -44.42 -35.15 0.65
CA ASP A 250 -45.31 -36.23 0.26
C ASP A 250 -46.65 -36.15 1.03
N GLU A 251 -47.68 -35.59 0.40
CA GLU A 251 -49.08 -35.88 0.73
C GLU A 251 -49.70 -36.77 -0.37
N VAL A 252 -49.18 -37.98 -0.54
CA VAL A 252 -49.89 -39.05 -1.25
C VAL A 252 -49.66 -40.36 -0.52
N GLY A 253 -50.57 -40.74 0.37
CA GLY A 253 -50.49 -42.06 1.02
C GLY A 253 -51.34 -42.27 2.25
N ALA A 254 -52.66 -42.08 2.15
CA ALA A 254 -53.57 -42.61 3.16
C ALA A 254 -54.90 -43.04 2.54
N GLU A 255 -54.89 -44.20 1.87
CA GLU A 255 -56.11 -44.96 1.63
C GLU A 255 -55.97 -46.39 2.18
N LYS A 256 -57.02 -46.79 2.92
CA LYS A 256 -57.40 -48.13 3.43
C LYS A 256 -56.87 -48.59 4.80
N ALA A 257 -57.76 -48.51 5.77
CA ALA A 257 -58.23 -49.70 6.49
C ALA A 257 -59.68 -49.50 6.98
N MET A 258 -60.62 -50.19 6.33
CA MET A 258 -62.02 -50.34 6.74
C MET A 258 -62.13 -51.61 7.59
N PRO A 259 -62.91 -51.64 8.69
CA PRO A 259 -63.49 -52.89 9.17
C PRO A 259 -65.02 -52.89 9.03
N ALA A 260 -65.52 -54.09 8.79
CA ALA A 260 -66.88 -54.40 8.41
C ALA A 260 -67.87 -54.47 9.59
N HIS A 261 -69.12 -54.08 9.28
CA HIS A 261 -70.43 -54.55 9.77
C HIS A 261 -70.74 -54.65 11.29
N ALA A 262 -71.80 -53.95 11.72
CA ALA A 262 -72.99 -54.57 12.34
C ALA A 262 -74.20 -53.59 12.48
N HIS A 263 -75.34 -54.02 11.94
CA HIS A 263 -76.75 -53.79 12.32
C HIS A 263 -77.18 -52.63 13.27
N ALA A 264 -77.95 -51.67 12.71
CA ALA A 264 -79.36 -51.24 12.99
C ALA A 264 -79.94 -51.17 14.44
N PRO A 265 -81.14 -50.57 14.66
CA PRO A 265 -81.65 -49.22 14.33
C PRO A 265 -82.43 -48.57 15.51
N GLY A 266 -82.88 -47.31 15.39
CA GLY A 266 -84.08 -46.86 16.13
C GLY A 266 -84.16 -45.39 16.53
N HIS A 267 -85.12 -44.69 15.90
CA HIS A 267 -85.87 -43.49 16.30
C HIS A 267 -85.17 -42.13 16.39
#